data_AF-T1BPS8-F1
#
_entry.id   AF-T1BPS8-F1
#
_cell.length_a   1.000
_cell.length_b   1.000
_cell.length_c   1.000
_cell.angle_alpha   90.00
_cell.angle_beta   90.00
_cell.angle_gamma   90.00
#
_symmetry.space_group_name_H-M   'P 1'
#
loop_
_entity.id
_entity.type
_entity.pdbx_description
1 polymer ?
#
loop_
_entity_poly.entity_id
_entity_poly.type
_entity_poly.pdbx_seq_one_letter_code
_entity_poly.pdbx_strand_id
1 'polypeptide(L)'
;TCRTKYTKNGYARDVPLSSRAIEILRALPRRIDGRVLGLQPDSVTQAFERAAERVGLDGARFHDLRHEAISRLAPKFQMHELAKITGQRDPRMLMRYYHPCAEDLAKRMG
;
A
#
# COMPACT_ATOMS: atom_id res chain seq x y z
N THR A 1 12.45 -4.73 2.91
CA THR A 1 11.15 -4.76 3.62
C THR A 1 11.12 -3.61 4.63
N CYS A 2 9.93 -3.18 5.07
CA CYS A 2 9.73 -2.17 6.11
C CYS A 2 9.03 -2.82 7.31
N ARG A 3 9.59 -2.67 8.51
CA ARG A 3 8.99 -3.19 9.75
C ARG A 3 8.17 -2.10 10.44
N THR A 4 6.87 -2.29 10.57
CA THR A 4 6.02 -1.38 11.35
C THR A 4 5.90 -1.88 12.79
N LYS A 5 6.61 -1.24 13.73
CA LYS A 5 6.61 -1.63 15.16
C LYS A 5 5.33 -1.24 15.91
N TYR A 6 4.73 -0.12 15.51
CA TYR A 6 3.49 0.40 16.11
C TYR A 6 2.39 0.39 15.05
N THR A 7 1.34 -0.38 15.29
CA THR A 7 0.13 -0.37 14.46
C THR A 7 -1.06 -0.09 15.37
N LYS A 8 -2.17 0.42 14.79
CA LYS A 8 -3.43 0.64 15.51
C LYS A 8 -3.90 -0.60 16.31
N ASN A 9 -3.41 -1.78 15.95
CA ASN A 9 -3.82 -3.06 16.51
C ASN A 9 -2.70 -3.78 17.29
N GLY A 10 -1.58 -3.13 17.60
CA GLY A 10 -0.54 -3.67 18.50
C GLY A 10 0.38 -4.75 17.93
N TYR A 11 0.18 -5.19 16.68
CA TYR A 11 1.02 -6.22 16.07
C TYR A 11 2.07 -5.61 15.13
N ALA A 12 3.32 -6.04 15.28
CA ALA A 12 4.38 -5.75 14.35
C ALA A 12 4.19 -6.56 13.06
N ARG A 13 4.49 -5.96 11.91
CA ARG A 13 4.43 -6.62 10.61
C ARG A 13 5.53 -6.12 9.69
N ASP A 14 6.00 -7.01 8.83
CA ASP A 14 6.99 -6.72 7.80
C ASP A 14 6.28 -6.58 6.45
N VAL A 15 6.32 -5.36 5.90
CA VAL A 15 5.74 -5.02 4.60
C VAL A 15 6.84 -5.09 3.54
N PRO A 16 6.68 -5.87 2.47
CA PRO A 16 7.65 -5.88 1.38
C PRO A 16 7.61 -4.54 0.63
N LEU A 17 8.79 -4.05 0.25
CA LEU A 17 8.94 -2.84 -0.54
C LEU A 17 9.44 -3.22 -1.92
N SER A 18 8.86 -2.61 -2.96
CA SER A 18 9.40 -2.74 -4.31
C SER A 18 10.77 -2.07 -4.41
N SER A 19 11.58 -2.48 -5.40
CA SER A 19 12.88 -1.85 -5.68
C SER A 19 12.71 -0.34 -5.87
N ARG A 20 11.67 0.07 -6.60
CA ARG A 20 11.33 1.48 -6.80
C ARG A 20 11.02 2.23 -5.50
N ALA A 21 10.29 1.61 -4.57
CA ALA A 21 10.03 2.22 -3.28
C ALA A 21 11.32 2.40 -2.47
N ILE A 22 12.22 1.42 -2.53
CA ILE A 22 13.54 1.50 -1.87
C ILE A 22 14.39 2.62 -2.47
N GLU A 23 14.43 2.76 -3.79
CA GLU A 23 15.13 3.86 -4.47
C GLU A 23 14.63 5.23 -4.00
N ILE A 24 13.30 5.43 -3.99
CA ILE A 24 12.70 6.69 -3.54
C ILE A 24 13.07 6.97 -2.08
N LEU A 25 12.95 5.98 -1.20
CA LEU A 25 13.32 6.13 0.21
C LEU A 25 14.80 6.42 0.42
N ARG A 26 15.68 5.87 -0.41
CA ARG A 26 17.14 6.14 -0.37
C ARG A 26 17.49 7.53 -0.88
N ALA A 27 16.70 8.08 -1.80
CA ALA A 27 16.90 9.42 -2.35
C ALA A 27 16.45 10.53 -1.37
N LEU A 28 15.63 10.21 -0.37
CA LEU A 28 15.21 11.17 0.64
C LEU A 28 16.37 11.56 1.58
N PRO A 29 16.45 12.83 2.02
CA PRO A 29 17.45 13.26 2.99
C PRO A 29 17.26 12.51 4.31
N ARG A 30 18.36 11.97 4.85
CA ARG A 30 18.33 11.29 6.15
C ARG A 30 18.19 12.31 7.26
N ARG A 31 17.19 12.10 8.12
CA ARG A 31 16.94 12.96 9.28
C ARG A 31 17.69 12.45 10.50
N ILE A 32 18.19 13.37 11.31
CA ILE A 32 18.92 13.08 12.55
C ILE A 32 17.97 12.54 13.63
N ASP A 33 16.69 12.92 13.59
CA ASP A 33 15.65 12.47 14.53
C ASP A 33 15.21 11.00 14.35
N GLY A 34 15.86 10.26 13.46
CA GLY A 34 15.60 8.83 13.21
C GLY A 34 14.31 8.55 12.43
N ARG A 35 13.53 9.58 12.07
CA ARG A 35 12.31 9.41 11.25
C ARG A 35 12.66 9.38 9.77
N VAL A 36 12.05 8.44 9.05
CA VAL A 36 12.19 8.34 7.58
C VAL A 36 11.45 9.48 6.88
N LEU A 37 10.26 9.83 7.37
CA LEU A 37 9.45 10.94 6.87
C LEU A 37 9.31 12.00 7.97
N GLY A 38 9.62 13.25 7.65
CA GLY A 38 9.49 14.39 8.55
C GLY A 38 8.07 14.98 8.61
N LEU A 39 7.04 14.15 8.50
CA LEU A 39 5.65 14.59 8.36
C LEU A 39 4.84 14.24 9.60
N GLN A 40 3.93 15.13 9.98
CA GLN A 40 2.87 14.79 10.92
C GLN A 40 1.80 13.96 10.20
N PRO A 41 1.08 13.06 10.89
CA PRO A 41 0.07 12.20 10.27
C PRO A 41 -0.93 12.97 9.41
N ASP A 42 -1.46 14.07 9.91
CA ASP A 42 -2.48 14.88 9.21
C ASP A 42 -1.90 15.67 8.04
N SER A 43 -0.59 15.97 8.07
CA SER A 43 0.08 16.69 6.98
C SER A 43 0.16 15.87 5.70
N VAL A 44 0.13 14.54 5.79
CA VAL A 44 0.20 13.66 4.62
C VAL A 44 -1.09 13.76 3.80
N THR A 45 -2.25 13.75 4.46
CA THR A 45 -3.55 13.87 3.80
C THR A 45 -3.67 15.19 3.05
N GLN A 46 -3.36 16.31 3.72
CA GLN A 46 -3.41 17.64 3.10
C GLN A 46 -2.39 17.80 1.96
N ALA A 47 -1.19 17.22 2.11
CA ALA A 47 -0.19 17.24 1.05
C ALA A 47 -0.64 16.46 -0.17
N PHE A 48 -1.35 15.34 0.03
CA PHE A 48 -1.94 14.54 -1.04
C PHE A 48 -3.07 15.28 -1.73
N GLU A 49 -4.01 15.86 -0.98
CA GLU A 49 -5.13 16.64 -1.54
C GLU A 49 -4.62 17.78 -2.42
N ARG A 50 -3.68 18.59 -1.93
CA ARG A 50 -3.04 19.64 -2.73
C ARG A 50 -2.32 19.12 -3.98
N ALA A 51 -1.75 17.91 -3.91
CA ALA A 51 -1.10 17.30 -5.07
C ALA A 51 -2.14 16.84 -6.09
N ALA A 52 -3.26 16.27 -5.65
CA ALA A 52 -4.39 15.86 -6.49
C ALA A 52 -5.04 17.07 -7.18
N GLU A 53 -5.30 18.15 -6.45
CA GLU A 53 -5.84 19.40 -7.00
C GLU A 53 -4.94 19.98 -8.11
N ARG A 54 -3.62 20.00 -7.92
CA ARG A 54 -2.67 20.50 -8.92
C ARG A 54 -2.70 19.75 -10.24
N VAL A 55 -3.14 18.49 -10.24
CA VAL A 55 -3.22 17.65 -11.44
C VAL A 55 -4.67 17.44 -11.89
N GLY A 56 -5.64 18.14 -11.29
CA GLY A 56 -7.06 18.06 -11.65
C GLY A 56 -7.73 16.73 -11.28
N LEU A 57 -7.26 16.05 -10.23
CA LEU A 57 -7.88 14.82 -9.72
C LEU A 57 -8.94 15.16 -8.67
N ASP A 58 -10.18 15.35 -9.12
CA ASP A 58 -11.31 15.65 -8.24
C ASP A 58 -11.72 14.44 -7.39
N GLY A 59 -11.92 14.66 -6.09
CA GLY A 59 -12.43 13.65 -5.16
C GLY A 59 -11.44 12.53 -4.77
N ALA A 60 -10.18 12.60 -5.21
CA ALA A 60 -9.15 11.64 -4.81
C ALA A 60 -8.76 11.84 -3.35
N ARG A 61 -8.86 10.79 -2.53
CA ARG A 61 -8.49 10.82 -1.11
C ARG A 61 -7.27 9.94 -0.84
N PHE A 62 -6.52 10.26 0.21
CA PHE A 62 -5.27 9.56 0.51
C PHE A 62 -5.45 8.05 0.74
N HIS A 63 -6.55 7.59 1.33
CA HIS A 63 -6.80 6.15 1.51
C HIS A 63 -7.12 5.42 0.20
N ASP A 64 -7.48 6.13 -0.88
CA ASP A 64 -7.72 5.54 -2.19
C ASP A 64 -6.41 5.01 -2.79
N LEU A 65 -5.25 5.54 -2.38
CA LEU A 65 -3.94 4.96 -2.74
C LEU A 65 -3.79 3.52 -2.25
N ARG A 66 -4.32 3.21 -1.06
CA ARG A 66 -4.31 1.83 -0.55
C ARG A 66 -5.25 0.96 -1.39
N HIS A 67 -6.42 1.48 -1.73
CA HIS A 67 -7.38 0.77 -2.58
C HIS A 67 -6.75 0.45 -3.93
N GLU A 68 -6.17 1.45 -4.60
CA GLU A 68 -5.51 1.32 -5.89
C GLU A 68 -4.33 0.34 -5.84
N ALA A 69 -3.48 0.42 -4.81
CA ALA A 69 -2.37 -0.50 -4.65
C ALA A 69 -2.85 -1.96 -4.52
N ILE A 70 -3.94 -2.20 -3.77
CA ILE A 70 -4.51 -3.53 -3.63
C ILE A 70 -5.08 -4.01 -4.97
N SER A 71 -5.87 -3.18 -5.66
CA SER A 71 -6.45 -3.50 -6.97
C SER A 71 -5.38 -3.86 -8.00
N ARG A 72 -4.26 -3.12 -8.05
CA ARG A 72 -3.15 -3.39 -8.98
C ARG A 72 -2.38 -4.67 -8.67
N LEU A 73 -2.37 -5.09 -7.42
CA LEU A 73 -1.66 -6.29 -6.96
C LEU A 73 -2.54 -7.55 -6.98
N ALA A 74 -3.86 -7.39 -6.85
CA ALA A 74 -4.81 -8.50 -6.81
C ALA A 74 -4.68 -9.52 -7.96
N PRO A 75 -4.47 -9.14 -9.24
CA PRO A 75 -4.30 -10.14 -10.30
C PRO A 75 -2.93 -10.84 -10.26
N LYS A 76 -1.93 -10.26 -9.58
CA LYS A 76 -0.53 -10.75 -9.58
C LYS A 76 -0.22 -11.73 -8.46
N PHE A 77 -0.98 -11.67 -7.37
CA PHE A 77 -0.71 -12.42 -6.15
C PHE A 77 -1.94 -13.21 -5.71
N GLN A 78 -1.72 -14.32 -5.04
CA GLN A 78 -2.82 -15.02 -4.39
C GLN A 78 -3.32 -14.22 -3.18
N MET A 79 -4.59 -14.39 -2.82
CA MET A 79 -5.23 -13.60 -1.75
C MET A 79 -4.47 -13.64 -0.42
N HIS A 80 -3.88 -14.80 -0.07
CA HIS A 80 -3.11 -14.94 1.17
C HIS A 80 -1.77 -14.19 1.13
N GLU A 81 -1.12 -14.09 -0.03
CA GLU A 81 0.10 -13.30 -0.24
C GLU A 81 -0.23 -11.81 -0.22
N LEU A 82 -1.33 -11.43 -0.88
CA LEU A 82 -1.84 -10.07 -0.90
C LEU A 82 -2.15 -9.56 0.51
N ALA A 83 -2.73 -10.40 1.38
CA ALA A 83 -2.93 -10.09 2.80
C ALA A 83 -1.63 -9.77 3.53
N LYS A 84 -0.58 -10.58 3.31
CA LYS A 84 0.74 -10.35 3.90
C LYS A 84 1.38 -9.06 3.37
N ILE A 85 1.33 -8.84 2.05
CA ILE A 85 1.92 -7.67 1.38
C ILE A 85 1.24 -6.37 1.84
N THR A 86 -0.09 -6.37 1.90
CA THR A 86 -0.88 -5.16 2.21
C THR A 86 -1.06 -4.94 3.71
N GLY A 87 -0.65 -5.92 4.53
CA GLY A 87 -0.75 -5.88 5.98
C GLY A 87 -2.19 -5.93 6.50
N GLN A 88 -3.14 -6.44 5.71
CA GLN A 88 -4.53 -6.60 6.12
C GLN A 88 -4.67 -7.76 7.10
N ARG A 89 -5.33 -7.52 8.23
CA ARG A 89 -5.56 -8.56 9.26
C ARG A 89 -6.68 -9.50 8.86
N ASP A 90 -7.76 -8.95 8.30
CA ASP A 90 -8.91 -9.72 7.84
C ASP A 90 -8.89 -9.84 6.31
N PRO A 91 -8.66 -11.05 5.75
CA PRO A 91 -8.69 -11.30 4.32
C PRO A 91 -10.04 -11.00 3.67
N ARG A 92 -11.14 -10.96 4.42
CA ARG A 92 -12.48 -10.61 3.90
C ARG A 92 -12.51 -9.21 3.31
N MET A 93 -11.68 -8.30 3.83
CA MET A 93 -11.52 -6.95 3.26
C MET A 93 -10.89 -6.96 1.87
N LEU A 94 -10.13 -8.01 1.54
CA LEU A 94 -9.48 -8.17 0.23
C LEU A 94 -10.40 -8.81 -0.82
N MET A 95 -11.46 -9.48 -0.42
CA MET A 95 -12.43 -10.08 -1.35
C MET A 95 -13.08 -9.02 -2.27
N ARG A 96 -13.14 -7.76 -1.84
CA ARG A 96 -13.62 -6.63 -2.67
C ARG A 96 -12.72 -6.32 -3.87
N TYR A 97 -11.48 -6.79 -3.86
CA TYR A 97 -10.47 -6.49 -4.88
C TYR A 97 -10.02 -7.74 -5.63
N TYR A 98 -10.22 -8.91 -5.03
CA TYR A 98 -9.82 -10.19 -5.60
C TYR A 98 -10.93 -10.78 -6.45
N HIS A 99 -10.89 -10.49 -7.76
CA HIS A 99 -11.82 -11.02 -8.75
C HIS A 99 -11.06 -11.90 -9.76
N PRO A 100 -10.77 -13.17 -9.43
CA PRO A 100 -10.06 -14.06 -10.34
C PRO A 100 -10.96 -14.37 -11.55
N CYS A 101 -10.44 -14.19 -12.77
CA CYS A 101 -11.14 -14.62 -13.98
C CYS A 101 -11.12 -16.15 -14.07
N ALA A 102 -12.23 -16.77 -14.49
CA ALA A 102 -12.32 -18.21 -14.70
C ALA A 102 -11.24 -18.71 -15.69
N GLU A 103 -10.92 -17.89 -16.70
CA GLU A 103 -9.86 -18.18 -17.68
C GLU A 103 -8.46 -18.19 -17.04
N ASP A 104 -8.18 -17.25 -16.12
CA ASP A 104 -6.91 -17.20 -15.40
C ASP A 104 -6.78 -18.36 -14.40
N LEU A 105 -7.90 -18.78 -13.82
CA LEU A 105 -7.95 -19.98 -12.99
C LEU A 105 -7.73 -21.25 -13.83
N ALA A 106 -8.37 -21.35 -15.00
CA ALA A 106 -8.19 -22.47 -15.92
C ALA A 106 -6.73 -22.62 -16.36
N LYS A 107 -6.07 -21.52 -16.78
CA LYS A 107 -4.62 -21.51 -17.12
C LYS A 107 -3.72 -21.97 -15.97
N ARG A 108 -4.16 -21.83 -14.72
CA ARG A 108 -3.42 -22.30 -13.53
C ARG A 108 -3.73 -23.75 -13.17
N MET A 109 -4.83 -24.30 -13.67
CA MET A 109 -5.24 -25.69 -13.42
C MET A 109 -4.65 -26.66 -14.45
N GLY A 110 -4.32 -26.21 -15.66
CA GLY A 110 -3.72 -27.02 -16.72
C GLY A 110 -3.97 -26.45 -18.10
#